data_AF-A0A2V6JLR2-F1
#
_entry.id   AF-A0A2V6JLR2-F1
#
_cell.length_a   1.000
_cell.length_b   1.000
_cell.length_c   1.000
_cell.angle_alpha   90.00
_cell.angle_beta   90.00
_cell.angle_gamma   90.00
#
_symmetry.space_group_name_H-M   'P 1'
#
loop_
_entity.id
_entity.type
_entity.pdbx_description
1 polymer ?
#
loop_
_entity_poly.entity_id
_entity_poly.type
_entity_poly.pdbx_seq_one_letter_code
_entity_poly.pdbx_strand_id
1 'polypeptide(L)'
;MIVLNVTAEEVKELKNFKDLRRLRARRGNSIFTIAPHPFYIFGGSIGSRLFAEIDCFDAIEFCHFHFGLFNPNRRAKRVATRFGKPMIATSDAHRLHAFGRHYTSMPMPPALTFDSVFAGLRSGPLRLTSPACSFIDFVSAIYFVFLTHPFRVRRKLAET
;
A
#
# COMPACT_ATOMS: atom_id res chain seq x y z
N MET A 1 -5.31 4.04 2.49
CA MET A 1 -5.43 3.87 1.02
C MET A 1 -4.31 4.66 0.36
N ILE A 2 -3.72 4.16 -0.73
CA ILE A 2 -2.68 4.88 -1.47
C ILE A 2 -3.25 5.27 -2.84
N VAL A 3 -3.10 6.54 -3.21
CA VAL A 3 -3.49 7.09 -4.51
C VAL A 3 -2.30 7.87 -5.07
N LEU A 4 -1.87 7.53 -6.30
CA LEU A 4 -0.73 8.13 -6.96
C LEU A 4 -1.17 9.09 -8.08
N ASN A 5 -0.34 10.10 -8.36
CA ASN A 5 -0.54 11.15 -9.38
C ASN A 5 -1.82 12.00 -9.18
N VAL A 6 -2.01 12.47 -7.95
CA VAL A 6 -3.12 13.33 -7.53
C VAL A 6 -2.61 14.65 -6.96
N THR A 7 -3.41 15.71 -7.07
CA THR A 7 -3.08 17.01 -6.45
C THR A 7 -3.55 17.09 -5.00
N ALA A 8 -3.05 18.08 -4.26
CA ALA A 8 -3.47 18.30 -2.87
C ALA A 8 -4.96 18.65 -2.75
N GLU A 9 -5.51 19.37 -3.74
CA GLU A 9 -6.93 19.74 -3.82
C GLU A 9 -7.79 18.50 -4.03
N GLU A 10 -7.40 17.62 -4.95
CA GLU A 10 -8.11 16.36 -5.18
C GLU A 10 -8.11 15.49 -3.92
N VAL A 11 -6.99 15.43 -3.20
CA VAL A 11 -6.89 14.68 -1.94
C VAL A 11 -7.82 15.24 -0.86
N LYS A 12 -8.00 16.56 -0.76
CA LYS A 12 -8.93 17.17 0.21
C LYS A 12 -10.40 16.77 -0.04
N GLU A 13 -10.76 16.48 -1.28
CA GLU A 13 -12.10 16.04 -1.67
C GLU A 13 -12.33 14.54 -1.40
N LEU A 14 -11.27 13.74 -1.26
CA LEU A 14 -11.36 12.29 -1.05
C LEU A 14 -11.68 11.94 0.42
N LYS A 15 -12.96 11.83 0.76
CA LYS A 15 -13.41 11.45 2.12
C LYS A 15 -13.82 9.98 2.22
N ASN A 16 -14.27 9.39 1.12
CA ASN A 16 -14.77 8.01 1.09
C ASN A 16 -14.57 7.36 -0.30
N PHE A 17 -14.97 6.09 -0.43
CA PHE A 17 -14.84 5.33 -1.69
C PHE A 17 -15.73 5.84 -2.83
N LYS A 18 -16.84 6.53 -2.54
CA LYS A 18 -17.67 7.15 -3.57
C LYS A 18 -16.94 8.33 -4.22
N ASP A 19 -16.25 9.14 -3.42
CA ASP A 19 -15.42 10.25 -3.91
C ASP A 19 -14.27 9.72 -4.77
N LEU A 20 -13.65 8.62 -4.34
CA LEU A 20 -12.60 7.97 -5.13
C LEU A 20 -13.10 7.43 -6.46
N ARG A 21 -14.28 6.79 -6.50
CA ARG A 21 -14.90 6.36 -7.77
C ARG A 21 -15.14 7.54 -8.71
N ARG A 22 -15.59 8.68 -8.17
CA ARG A 22 -15.78 9.92 -8.95
C ARG A 22 -14.44 10.45 -9.49
N LEU A 23 -13.40 10.47 -8.67
CA LEU A 23 -12.06 10.87 -9.10
C LEU A 23 -11.54 9.93 -10.21
N ARG A 24 -11.69 8.62 -10.04
CA ARG A 24 -11.32 7.62 -11.05
C ARG A 24 -12.11 7.80 -12.35
N ALA A 25 -13.40 8.09 -12.27
CA ALA A 25 -14.21 8.36 -13.46
C ALA A 25 -13.71 9.61 -14.23
N ARG A 26 -13.23 10.64 -13.52
CA ARG A 26 -12.69 11.87 -14.12
C ARG A 26 -11.28 11.70 -14.67
N ARG A 27 -10.39 11.03 -13.92
CA ARG A 27 -8.94 10.92 -14.21
C ARG A 27 -8.58 9.67 -15.01
N GLY A 28 -9.44 8.66 -15.02
CA GLY A 28 -9.19 7.39 -15.67
C GLY A 28 -7.89 6.74 -15.20
N ASN A 29 -7.08 6.29 -16.18
CA ASN A 29 -5.84 5.57 -15.93
C ASN A 29 -4.66 6.45 -15.49
N SER A 30 -4.83 7.78 -15.49
CA SER A 30 -3.79 8.73 -15.08
C SER A 30 -3.52 8.74 -13.58
N ILE A 31 -4.38 8.12 -12.78
CA ILE A 31 -4.14 7.86 -11.36
C ILE A 31 -3.95 6.37 -11.12
N PHE A 32 -3.29 5.99 -10.03
CA PHE A 32 -3.12 4.58 -9.67
C PHE A 32 -3.42 4.38 -8.19
N THR A 33 -4.31 3.43 -7.88
CA THR A 33 -4.79 3.19 -6.52
C THR A 33 -4.36 1.82 -6.00
N ILE A 34 -3.89 1.79 -4.76
CA ILE A 34 -3.44 0.57 -4.09
C ILE A 34 -4.22 0.40 -2.79
N ALA A 35 -4.72 -0.82 -2.56
CA ALA A 35 -5.27 -1.21 -1.26
C ALA A 35 -4.11 -1.57 -0.33
N PRO A 36 -3.72 -0.71 0.64
CA PRO A 36 -2.60 -0.98 1.51
C PRO A 36 -2.98 -2.06 2.52
N HIS A 37 -2.06 -3.01 2.73
CA HIS A 37 -2.07 -4.07 3.74
C HIS A 37 -3.50 -4.48 4.19
N PRO A 38 -4.34 -4.99 3.27
CA PRO A 38 -5.81 -4.99 3.45
C PRO A 38 -6.34 -6.00 4.46
N PHE A 39 -5.49 -6.85 5.03
CA PHE A 39 -5.88 -7.83 6.05
C PHE A 39 -5.05 -7.74 7.34
N TYR A 40 -4.28 -6.66 7.49
CA TYR A 40 -3.53 -6.38 8.72
C TYR A 40 -4.40 -5.60 9.70
N ILE A 41 -4.45 -6.02 10.95
CA ILE A 41 -5.30 -5.37 11.98
C ILE A 41 -4.68 -4.04 12.43
N PHE A 42 -3.37 -3.91 12.32
CA PHE A 42 -2.59 -2.75 12.77
C PHE A 42 -2.59 -1.65 11.68
N GLY A 43 -2.87 -0.39 12.07
CA GLY A 43 -2.68 0.78 11.19
C GLY A 43 -3.87 1.20 10.31
N GLY A 44 -5.07 0.64 10.52
CA GLY A 44 -6.27 0.99 9.74
C GLY A 44 -6.29 0.29 8.39
N SER A 45 -6.95 -0.87 8.35
CA SER A 45 -7.04 -1.71 7.16
C SER A 45 -8.46 -1.84 6.67
N ILE A 46 -8.62 -1.99 5.36
CA ILE A 46 -9.95 -2.12 4.73
C ILE A 46 -10.63 -3.45 5.07
N GLY A 47 -9.86 -4.50 5.41
CA GLY A 47 -10.39 -5.78 5.85
C GLY A 47 -11.31 -6.45 4.82
N SER A 48 -12.43 -7.00 5.32
CA SER A 48 -13.45 -7.63 4.47
C SER A 48 -14.16 -6.66 3.52
N ARG A 49 -14.12 -5.35 3.78
CA ARG A 49 -14.68 -4.36 2.84
C ARG A 49 -13.94 -4.31 1.52
N LEU A 50 -12.72 -4.85 1.43
CA LEU A 50 -11.98 -4.94 0.17
C LEU A 50 -12.79 -5.64 -0.92
N PHE A 51 -13.60 -6.65 -0.58
CA PHE A 51 -14.40 -7.37 -1.57
C PHE A 51 -15.48 -6.49 -2.20
N ALA A 52 -16.08 -5.58 -1.41
CA ALA A 52 -17.13 -4.67 -1.89
C ALA A 52 -16.56 -3.46 -2.63
N GLU A 53 -15.32 -3.06 -2.32
CA GLU A 53 -14.69 -1.85 -2.85
C GLU A 53 -13.53 -2.19 -3.81
N ILE A 54 -13.43 -3.43 -4.29
CA ILE A 54 -12.28 -3.90 -5.09
C ILE A 54 -12.12 -3.13 -6.42
N ASP A 55 -13.22 -2.60 -6.94
CA ASP A 55 -13.29 -1.78 -8.15
C ASP A 55 -12.54 -0.44 -8.00
N CYS A 56 -12.40 0.03 -6.76
CA CYS A 56 -11.65 1.24 -6.43
C CYS A 56 -10.14 1.09 -6.57
N PHE A 57 -9.63 -0.13 -6.68
CA PHE A 57 -8.20 -0.44 -6.60
C PHE A 57 -7.65 -0.99 -7.91
N ASP A 58 -6.53 -0.44 -8.37
CA ASP A 58 -5.76 -1.02 -9.45
C ASP A 58 -4.92 -2.19 -8.96
N ALA A 59 -4.40 -2.11 -7.74
CA ALA A 59 -3.55 -3.14 -7.16
C ALA A 59 -3.81 -3.38 -5.66
N ILE A 60 -3.32 -4.52 -5.18
CA ILE A 60 -3.35 -4.88 -3.76
C ILE A 60 -1.92 -4.90 -3.22
N GLU A 61 -1.69 -4.28 -2.07
CA GLU A 61 -0.38 -4.29 -1.45
C GLU A 61 -0.02 -5.66 -0.87
N PHE A 62 1.20 -6.11 -1.16
CA PHE A 62 1.90 -7.15 -0.44
C PHE A 62 2.69 -6.50 0.70
N CYS A 63 2.18 -6.58 1.91
CA CYS A 63 2.76 -5.93 3.07
C CYS A 63 4.13 -6.56 3.41
N HIS A 64 5.10 -5.73 3.79
CA HIS A 64 6.40 -6.17 4.27
C HIS A 64 6.33 -6.91 5.62
N PHE A 65 5.26 -6.70 6.38
CA PHE A 65 5.11 -7.18 7.75
C PHE A 65 4.59 -8.62 7.81
N HIS A 66 5.38 -9.60 7.40
CA HIS A 66 4.99 -11.03 7.47
C HIS A 66 6.15 -11.90 7.97
N PHE A 67 5.86 -12.90 8.79
CA PHE A 67 6.85 -13.85 9.30
C PHE A 67 6.21 -15.21 9.61
N GLY A 68 6.94 -16.30 9.35
CA GLY A 68 6.51 -17.66 9.69
C GLY A 68 5.05 -17.98 9.31
N LEU A 69 4.25 -18.38 10.30
CA LEU A 69 2.83 -18.70 10.14
C LEU A 69 1.92 -17.46 10.06
N PHE A 70 2.39 -16.30 10.55
CA PHE A 70 1.66 -15.05 10.46
C PHE A 70 1.89 -14.39 9.09
N ASN A 71 1.01 -14.70 8.16
CA ASN A 71 1.07 -14.15 6.81
C ASN A 71 -0.34 -13.77 6.28
N PRO A 72 -0.87 -12.61 6.70
CA PRO A 72 -2.11 -12.05 6.14
C PRO A 72 -2.02 -11.79 4.62
N ASN A 73 -0.82 -11.66 4.04
CA ASN A 73 -0.66 -11.55 2.58
C ASN A 73 -1.17 -12.79 1.85
N ARG A 74 -1.29 -13.96 2.50
CA ARG A 74 -1.96 -15.13 1.90
C ARG A 74 -3.41 -14.81 1.50
N ARG A 75 -4.12 -14.05 2.34
CA ARG A 75 -5.49 -13.61 2.04
C ARG A 75 -5.50 -12.52 0.97
N ALA A 76 -4.55 -11.59 1.01
CA ALA A 76 -4.37 -10.56 -0.02
C ALA A 76 -4.13 -11.20 -1.41
N LYS A 77 -3.24 -12.20 -1.48
CA LYS A 77 -2.94 -12.95 -2.71
C LYS A 77 -4.18 -13.66 -3.27
N ARG A 78 -4.99 -14.29 -2.41
CA ARG A 78 -6.26 -14.93 -2.85
C ARG A 78 -7.23 -13.92 -3.46
N VAL A 79 -7.36 -12.73 -2.86
CA VAL A 79 -8.22 -11.67 -3.41
C VAL A 79 -7.64 -11.13 -4.72
N ALA A 80 -6.34 -10.89 -4.78
CA ALA A 80 -5.64 -10.45 -5.99
C ALA A 80 -5.90 -11.41 -7.15
N THR A 81 -5.68 -12.71 -6.95
CA THR A 81 -5.96 -13.74 -7.95
C THR A 81 -7.45 -13.79 -8.31
N ARG A 82 -8.36 -13.75 -7.33
CA ARG A 82 -9.82 -13.83 -7.57
C ARG A 82 -10.33 -12.68 -8.45
N PHE A 83 -9.80 -11.48 -8.29
CA PHE A 83 -10.27 -10.28 -9.01
C PHE A 83 -9.33 -9.82 -10.11
N GLY A 84 -8.31 -10.63 -10.46
CA GLY A 84 -7.34 -10.30 -11.50
C GLY A 84 -6.54 -9.02 -11.20
N LYS A 85 -6.29 -8.71 -9.93
CA LYS A 85 -5.55 -7.51 -9.52
C LYS A 85 -4.06 -7.83 -9.34
N PRO A 86 -3.14 -7.02 -9.88
CA PRO A 86 -1.73 -7.14 -9.57
C PRO A 86 -1.47 -6.91 -8.08
N MET A 87 -0.37 -7.50 -7.61
CA MET A 87 0.15 -7.23 -6.27
C MET A 87 1.34 -6.28 -6.35
N ILE A 88 1.46 -5.40 -5.36
CA ILE A 88 2.56 -4.43 -5.25
C ILE A 88 3.20 -4.54 -3.86
N ALA A 89 4.49 -4.80 -3.79
CA ALA A 89 5.27 -4.67 -2.56
C ALA A 89 5.80 -3.24 -2.44
N THR A 90 5.59 -2.64 -1.26
CA THR A 90 6.16 -1.35 -0.88
C THR A 90 6.92 -1.51 0.44
N SER A 91 7.89 -0.64 0.68
CA SER A 91 8.68 -0.66 1.90
C SER A 91 7.97 -0.06 3.11
N ASP A 92 6.96 0.79 2.89
CA ASP A 92 6.28 1.57 3.95
C ASP A 92 7.29 2.14 4.98
N ALA A 93 8.37 2.72 4.46
CA ALA A 93 9.59 2.96 5.21
C ALA A 93 9.43 4.21 6.09
N HIS A 94 9.31 4.00 7.40
CA HIS A 94 9.36 5.06 8.40
C HIS A 94 10.79 5.35 8.87
N ARG A 95 11.77 4.59 8.39
CA ARG A 95 13.20 4.70 8.69
C ARG A 95 14.02 4.35 7.44
N LEU A 96 15.16 5.03 7.26
CA LEU A 96 16.04 4.85 6.09
C LEU A 96 16.49 3.40 5.88
N HIS A 97 16.77 2.64 6.95
CA HIS A 97 17.19 1.24 6.81
C HIS A 97 16.10 0.29 6.28
N ALA A 98 14.82 0.70 6.33
CA ALA A 98 13.72 -0.06 5.77
C ALA A 98 13.50 0.25 4.28
N PHE A 99 14.03 1.39 3.79
CA PHE A 99 13.93 1.79 2.41
C PHE A 99 14.64 0.79 1.50
N GLY A 100 13.99 0.43 0.38
CA GLY A 100 14.57 -0.50 -0.61
C GLY A 100 14.60 -1.98 -0.20
N ARG A 101 14.15 -2.35 1.00
CA ARG A 101 14.03 -3.76 1.40
C ARG A 101 12.84 -4.48 0.79
N HIS A 102 11.76 -3.73 0.55
CA HIS A 102 10.54 -4.25 -0.07
C HIS A 102 10.15 -3.37 -1.24
N TYR A 103 10.10 -3.94 -2.44
CA TYR A 103 9.83 -3.22 -3.67
C TYR A 103 9.25 -4.14 -4.74
N THR A 104 8.67 -3.51 -5.76
CA THR A 104 8.18 -4.19 -6.96
C THR A 104 9.04 -3.81 -8.14
N SER A 105 9.57 -4.81 -8.85
CA SER A 105 10.23 -4.62 -10.13
C SER A 105 9.25 -4.90 -11.28
N MET A 106 9.36 -4.11 -12.34
CA MET A 106 8.62 -4.29 -13.59
C MET A 106 9.57 -4.07 -14.77
N PRO A 107 9.24 -4.58 -15.97
CA PRO A 107 9.95 -4.23 -17.20
C PRO A 107 10.02 -2.70 -17.37
N MET A 108 11.13 -2.24 -17.95
CA MET A 108 11.30 -0.81 -18.25
C MET A 108 10.22 -0.38 -19.25
N PRO A 109 9.36 0.60 -18.91
CA PRO A 109 8.40 1.12 -19.88
C PRO A 109 9.12 1.90 -20.99
N PRO A 110 8.51 2.04 -22.18
CA PRO A 110 9.09 2.80 -23.30
C PRO A 110 9.41 4.25 -22.97
N ALA A 111 8.66 4.84 -22.03
CA ALA A 111 8.87 6.19 -21.51
C ALA A 111 8.62 6.21 -19.99
N LEU A 112 9.40 7.01 -19.25
CA LEU A 112 9.23 7.20 -17.80
C LEU A 112 8.16 8.25 -17.49
N THR A 113 6.94 8.02 -18.00
CA THR A 113 5.75 8.84 -17.69
C THR A 113 4.83 8.11 -16.72
N PHE A 114 3.99 8.85 -15.98
CA PHE A 114 3.01 8.25 -15.06
C PHE A 114 2.14 7.21 -15.77
N ASP A 115 1.62 7.53 -16.95
CA ASP A 115 0.73 6.63 -17.69
C ASP A 115 1.44 5.34 -18.11
N SER A 116 2.68 5.43 -18.60
CA SER A 116 3.45 4.25 -19.02
C SER A 116 3.81 3.37 -17.82
N VAL A 117 4.19 3.98 -16.69
CA VAL A 117 4.47 3.27 -15.44
C VAL A 117 3.20 2.59 -14.93
N PHE A 118 2.08 3.30 -14.85
CA PHE A 118 0.83 2.73 -14.35
C PHE A 118 0.26 1.66 -15.27
N ALA A 119 0.41 1.79 -16.59
CA ALA A 119 0.08 0.73 -17.54
C ALA A 119 0.92 -0.52 -17.26
N GLY A 120 2.24 -0.38 -17.10
CA GLY A 120 3.13 -1.50 -16.75
C GLY A 120 2.80 -2.15 -15.40
N LEU A 121 2.43 -1.35 -14.39
CA LEU A 121 1.97 -1.86 -13.11
C LEU A 121 0.63 -2.62 -13.20
N ARG A 122 -0.27 -2.22 -14.10
CA ARG A 122 -1.54 -2.92 -14.33
C ARG A 122 -1.38 -4.20 -15.14
N SER A 123 -0.56 -4.19 -16.19
CA SER A 123 -0.38 -5.33 -17.10
C SER A 123 0.60 -6.37 -16.57
N GLY A 124 1.57 -5.97 -15.74
CA GLY A 124 2.72 -6.79 -15.41
C GLY A 124 3.56 -7.12 -16.66
N PRO A 125 4.46 -8.13 -16.56
CA PRO A 125 4.75 -8.95 -15.39
C PRO A 125 5.42 -8.17 -14.26
N LEU A 126 5.10 -8.52 -13.01
CA LEU A 126 5.68 -7.88 -11.82
C LEU A 126 6.46 -8.90 -10.99
N ARG A 127 7.63 -8.48 -10.48
CA ARG A 127 8.43 -9.26 -9.53
C ARG A 127 8.44 -8.58 -8.17
N LEU A 128 7.90 -9.25 -7.17
CA LEU A 128 7.87 -8.76 -5.79
C LEU A 128 9.14 -9.18 -5.06
N THR A 129 9.88 -8.20 -4.54
CA THR A 129 10.94 -8.44 -3.57
C THR A 129 10.40 -8.02 -2.21
N SER A 130 10.12 -8.98 -1.34
CA SER A 130 9.63 -8.73 0.01
C SER A 130 10.02 -9.88 0.95
N PRO A 131 11.27 -9.88 1.47
CA PRO A 131 11.73 -10.93 2.37
C PRO A 131 10.84 -11.00 3.62
N ALA A 132 10.76 -12.17 4.24
CA ALA A 132 10.05 -12.30 5.51
C ALA A 132 10.77 -11.49 6.60
N CYS A 133 10.00 -10.82 7.43
CA CYS A 133 10.48 -10.13 8.61
C CYS A 133 11.04 -11.15 9.62
N SER A 134 12.12 -10.81 10.32
CA SER A 134 12.56 -11.62 11.47
C SER A 134 11.59 -11.41 12.64
N PHE A 135 11.52 -12.37 13.56
CA PHE A 135 10.69 -12.23 14.77
C PHE A 135 11.11 -11.00 15.61
N ILE A 136 12.41 -10.69 15.65
CA ILE A 136 12.98 -9.54 16.37
C ILE A 136 12.56 -8.22 15.71
N ASP A 137 12.61 -8.15 14.38
CA ASP A 137 12.16 -6.98 13.62
C ASP A 137 10.65 -6.77 13.78
N PHE A 138 9.86 -7.86 13.84
CA PHE A 138 8.43 -7.81 14.10
C PHE A 138 8.10 -7.18 15.46
N VAL A 139 8.72 -7.65 16.54
CA VAL A 139 8.53 -7.10 17.89
C VAL A 139 9.00 -5.64 17.97
N SER A 140 10.14 -5.34 17.34
CA SER A 140 10.71 -3.98 17.31
C SER A 140 9.83 -2.99 16.54
N ALA A 141 9.22 -3.41 15.43
CA ALA A 141 8.30 -2.59 14.66
C ALA A 141 7.00 -2.31 15.44
N ILE A 142 6.43 -3.31 16.12
CA ILE A 142 5.27 -3.13 17.01
C ILE A 142 5.61 -2.14 18.12
N TYR A 143 6.72 -2.35 18.84
CA TYR A 143 7.15 -1.46 19.90
C TYR A 143 7.32 -0.02 19.40
N PHE A 144 7.92 0.16 18.22
CA PHE A 144 8.15 1.50 17.68
C PHE A 144 6.84 2.22 17.31
N VAL A 145 5.97 1.57 16.53
CA VAL A 145 4.72 2.15 16.02
C VAL A 145 3.75 2.44 17.15
N PHE A 146 3.63 1.56 18.15
CA PHE A 146 2.61 1.67 19.20
C PHE A 146 3.08 2.36 20.48
N LEU A 147 4.38 2.33 20.81
CA LEU A 147 4.88 2.99 22.01
C LEU A 147 5.64 4.25 21.60
N THR A 148 6.76 4.12 20.90
CA THR A 148 7.66 5.30 20.76
C THR A 148 7.12 6.41 19.84
N HIS A 149 6.39 6.09 18.77
CA HIS A 149 5.84 7.09 17.84
C HIS A 149 4.78 7.99 18.50
N PRO A 150 3.73 7.46 19.15
CA PRO A 150 2.75 8.29 19.83
C PRO A 150 3.33 9.07 21.01
N PHE A 151 4.30 8.51 21.75
CA PHE A 151 4.99 9.26 22.82
C PHE A 151 5.82 10.43 22.27
N ARG A 152 6.51 10.25 21.13
CA ARG A 152 7.34 11.31 20.53
C ARG A 152 6.51 12.43 19.89
N VAL A 153 5.34 12.09 19.32
CA VAL A 153 4.37 13.09 18.83
C VAL A 153 3.72 13.85 19.99
N ARG A 154 3.32 13.16 21.06
CA ARG A 154 2.78 13.81 22.27
C ARG A 154 3.78 14.74 22.95
N ARG A 155 5.07 14.38 22.99
CA ARG A 155 6.12 15.23 23.57
C ARG A 155 6.34 16.50 22.75
N LYS A 156 6.37 16.41 21.41
CA LYS A 156 6.47 17.59 20.53
C LYS A 156 5.29 18.54 20.68
N LEU A 157 4.06 18.02 20.85
CA LEU A 157 2.85 18.82 21.09
C LEU A 157 2.82 19.49 22.47
N ALA A 158 3.55 18.96 23.46
CA ALA A 158 3.65 19.54 24.80
C ALA A 158 4.78 20.59 24.92
N GLU A 159 5.67 20.67 23.93
CA GLU A 159 6.79 21.62 23.84
C GLU A 159 6.48 22.81 22.91
N THR A 160 5.24 22.93 22.40
CA THR A 160 4.74 24.04 21.56
C THR A 160 3.64 24.80 22.30
#